data_AF-A0A9X6KA33-F1
#
_entry.id   AF-A0A9X6KA33-F1
#
_cell.length_a   1.000
_cell.length_b   1.000
_cell.length_c   1.000
_cell.angle_alpha   90.00
_cell.angle_beta   90.00
_cell.angle_gamma   90.00
#
_symmetry.space_group_name_H-M   'P 1'
#
loop_
_entity.id
_entity.type
_entity.pdbx_description
1 polymer ?
#
loop_
_entity_poly.entity_id
_entity_poly.type
_entity_poly.pdbx_seq_one_letter_code
_entity_poly.pdbx_strand_id
1 'polypeptide(L)'
;MKLDITLPETDLRARNHLRYIIFCYKFHYISIVDLCNKAGLHYQQFKRAIKGESSYRSQCSVGSRLVAQLPWMTSEAMIQESLQLLDDISEKLKRFDKLQESEKLQGGDSHE
;
A
#
# COMPACT_ATOMS: atom_id res chain seq x y z
N MET A 1 4.88 -12.08 -1.29
CA MET A 1 4.65 -11.38 -0.02
C MET A 1 3.23 -10.81 -0.05
N LYS A 2 2.37 -11.18 0.89
CA LYS A 2 1.05 -10.54 1.04
C LYS A 2 1.32 -9.13 1.60
N LEU A 3 1.03 -8.10 0.81
CA LEU A 3 1.29 -6.72 1.15
C LEU A 3 0.00 -6.13 1.74
N ASP A 4 0.05 -5.71 3.00
CA ASP A 4 -1.02 -4.93 3.59
C ASP A 4 -0.97 -3.50 3.03
N ILE A 5 -2.00 -3.09 2.30
CA ILE A 5 -2.10 -1.76 1.67
C ILE A 5 -2.35 -0.64 2.68
N THR A 6 -2.73 -0.97 3.92
CA THR A 6 -2.99 0.01 4.99
C THR A 6 -1.73 0.41 5.76
N LEU A 7 -0.65 -0.38 5.64
CA LEU A 7 0.65 -0.13 6.27
C LEU A 7 0.56 0.24 7.76
N PRO A 8 -0.03 -0.64 8.62
CA PRO A 8 -0.31 -0.30 10.02
C PRO A 8 0.96 0.02 10.83
N GLU A 9 2.08 -0.64 10.51
CA GLU A 9 3.38 -0.49 11.18
C GLU A 9 4.16 0.77 10.73
N THR A 10 3.73 1.43 9.66
CA THR A 10 4.41 2.62 9.12
C THR A 10 3.98 3.87 9.89
N ASP A 11 4.89 4.81 10.12
CA ASP A 11 4.59 6.08 10.77
C ASP A 11 3.53 6.85 9.97
N LEU A 12 2.51 7.39 10.67
CA LEU A 12 1.37 8.07 10.05
C LEU A 12 1.78 9.18 9.08
N ARG A 13 2.86 9.91 9.39
CA ARG A 13 3.34 11.03 8.58
C ARG A 13 4.06 10.58 7.31
N ALA A 14 4.63 9.38 7.30
CA ALA A 14 5.29 8.79 6.13
C ALA A 14 4.37 7.88 5.30
N ARG A 15 3.26 7.44 5.92
CA ARG A 15 2.34 6.44 5.40
C ARG A 15 1.74 6.81 4.05
N ASN A 16 1.36 8.07 3.84
CA ASN A 16 0.68 8.52 2.62
C ASN A 16 1.54 8.29 1.37
N HIS A 17 2.78 8.76 1.36
CA HIS A 17 3.69 8.54 0.23
C HIS A 17 3.96 7.05 -0.01
N LEU A 18 4.18 6.26 1.06
CA LEU A 18 4.48 4.84 0.93
C LEU A 18 3.28 4.05 0.40
N ARG A 19 2.07 4.32 0.90
CA ARG A 19 0.82 3.76 0.37
C ARG A 19 0.58 4.17 -1.09
N TYR A 20 0.88 5.41 -1.45
CA TYR A 20 0.77 5.87 -2.83
C TYR A 20 1.72 5.12 -3.79
N ILE A 21 2.96 4.86 -3.38
CA ILE A 21 3.87 4.01 -4.19
C ILE A 21 3.31 2.60 -4.38
N ILE A 22 2.68 2.03 -3.35
CA ILE A 22 2.00 0.73 -3.45
C ILE A 22 0.83 0.80 -4.44
N PHE A 23 0.03 1.87 -4.40
CA PHE A 23 -1.03 2.11 -5.37
C PHE A 23 -0.47 2.15 -6.80
N CYS A 24 0.59 2.93 -7.05
CA CYS A 24 1.22 3.02 -8.37
C CYS A 24 1.75 1.67 -8.87
N TYR A 25 2.36 0.88 -7.99
CA TYR A 25 2.78 -0.48 -8.33
C TYR A 25 1.61 -1.38 -8.70
N LYS A 26 0.51 -1.31 -7.95
CA LYS A 26 -0.64 -2.20 -8.11
C LYS A 26 -1.53 -1.87 -9.30
N PHE A 27 -1.77 -0.58 -9.56
CA PHE A 27 -2.76 -0.14 -10.55
C PHE A 27 -2.15 0.49 -11.80
N HIS A 28 -0.90 0.96 -11.73
CA HIS A 28 -0.18 1.55 -12.86
C HIS A 28 1.04 0.72 -13.31
N TYR A 29 1.21 -0.50 -12.76
CA TYR A 29 2.28 -1.43 -13.12
C TYR A 29 3.69 -0.84 -13.01
N ILE A 30 3.89 0.15 -12.14
CA ILE A 30 5.20 0.78 -11.92
C ILE A 30 6.10 -0.17 -11.12
N SER A 31 7.24 -0.55 -11.69
CA SER A 31 8.26 -1.35 -10.99
C SER A 31 8.86 -0.58 -9.82
N ILE A 32 8.61 -1.07 -8.59
CA ILE A 32 9.19 -0.49 -7.37
C ILE A 32 10.73 -0.61 -7.39
N VAL A 33 11.26 -1.69 -7.96
CA VAL A 33 12.71 -1.90 -8.07
C VAL A 33 13.33 -0.83 -8.96
N ASP A 34 12.73 -0.56 -10.12
CA ASP A 34 13.23 0.48 -11.02
C ASP A 34 13.09 1.88 -10.42
N LEU A 35 11.99 2.12 -9.69
CA LEU A 35 11.79 3.38 -8.97
C LEU A 35 12.85 3.58 -7.88
N CYS A 36 13.19 2.53 -7.13
CA CYS A 36 14.27 2.56 -6.15
C CYS A 36 15.62 2.85 -6.83
N ASN A 37 15.91 2.20 -7.94
CA ASN A 37 17.15 2.41 -8.70
C ASN A 37 17.27 3.87 -9.18
N LYS A 38 16.21 4.42 -9.79
CA LYS A 38 16.15 5.85 -10.20
C LYS A 38 16.31 6.79 -9.02
N ALA A 39 15.72 6.44 -7.88
CA ALA A 39 15.81 7.23 -6.67
C ALA A 39 17.17 7.09 -5.97
N GLY A 40 18.09 6.23 -6.40
CA GLY A 40 19.34 5.94 -5.68
C GLY A 40 19.11 5.30 -4.31
N LEU A 41 18.11 4.40 -4.24
CA LEU A 41 17.71 3.66 -3.04
C LEU A 41 17.90 2.16 -3.27
N HIS A 42 18.34 1.45 -2.23
CA HIS A 42 18.33 0.01 -2.25
C HIS A 42 16.91 -0.50 -1.98
N TYR A 43 16.45 -1.53 -2.70
CA TYR A 43 15.10 -2.09 -2.53
C TYR A 43 14.78 -2.53 -1.08
N GLN A 44 15.81 -2.95 -0.33
CA GLN A 44 15.67 -3.27 1.10
C GLN A 44 15.25 -2.06 1.95
N GLN A 45 15.63 -0.83 1.58
CA GLN A 45 15.20 0.38 2.28
C GLN A 45 13.70 0.60 2.13
N PHE A 46 13.16 0.37 0.93
CA PHE A 46 11.71 0.38 0.71
C PHE A 46 11.00 -0.69 1.56
N LYS A 47 11.49 -1.93 1.54
CA LYS A 47 10.92 -3.02 2.36
C LYS A 47 10.89 -2.68 3.85
N ARG A 48 11.98 -2.14 4.39
CA ARG A 48 12.05 -1.72 5.80
C ARG A 48 11.10 -0.57 6.09
N ALA A 49 10.96 0.38 5.15
CA ALA A 49 10.07 1.52 5.31
C ALA A 49 8.60 1.09 5.43
N ILE A 50 8.11 0.22 4.54
CA ILE A 50 6.72 -0.26 4.58
C ILE A 50 6.42 -1.20 5.76
N LYS A 51 7.44 -1.78 6.38
CA LYS A 51 7.32 -2.65 7.56
C LYS A 51 7.49 -1.90 8.88
N GLY A 52 7.72 -0.59 8.87
CA GLY A 52 8.01 0.15 10.10
C GLY A 52 9.40 -0.12 10.70
N GLU A 53 10.25 -0.92 10.03
CA GLU A 53 11.59 -1.34 10.49
C GLU A 53 12.66 -0.24 10.31
N SER A 54 12.25 1.00 10.08
CA SER A 54 13.14 2.15 9.89
C SER A 54 12.58 3.39 10.57
N SER A 55 13.44 4.35 10.90
CA SER A 55 13.00 5.57 11.57
C SER A 55 12.00 6.37 10.72
N TYR A 56 11.11 7.12 11.35
CA TYR A 56 10.19 8.06 10.68
C TYR A 56 10.87 8.91 9.60
N ARG A 57 12.04 9.50 9.90
CA ARG A 57 12.80 10.31 8.94
C ARG A 57 13.23 9.51 7.71
N SER A 58 13.67 8.25 7.92
CA SER A 58 14.01 7.34 6.83
C SER A 58 12.78 6.98 6.01
N GLN A 59 11.64 6.71 6.64
CA GLN A 59 10.39 6.39 5.95
C GLN A 59 9.92 7.56 5.08
N CYS A 60 9.92 8.79 5.61
CA CYS A 60 9.59 10.00 4.85
C CYS A 60 10.53 10.20 3.66
N SER A 61 11.84 10.04 3.88
CA SER A 61 12.85 10.22 2.83
C SER A 61 12.68 9.19 1.70
N VAL A 62 12.42 7.92 2.05
CA VAL A 62 12.14 6.87 1.05
C VAL A 62 10.87 7.21 0.28
N GLY A 63 9.77 7.51 0.97
CA GLY A 63 8.50 7.83 0.34
C GLY A 63 8.60 9.02 -0.62
N SER A 64 9.14 10.15 -0.17
CA SER A 64 9.23 11.37 -0.99
C SER A 64 10.16 11.21 -2.19
N ARG A 65 11.31 10.53 -2.02
CA ARG A 65 12.23 10.24 -3.13
C ARG A 65 11.57 9.36 -4.19
N LEU A 66 10.84 8.34 -3.78
CA LEU A 66 10.14 7.47 -4.74
C LEU A 66 9.03 8.23 -5.49
N VAL A 67 8.26 9.06 -4.80
CA VAL A 67 7.22 9.91 -5.42
C VAL A 67 7.84 10.86 -6.46
N ALA A 68 8.98 11.46 -6.14
CA ALA A 68 9.69 12.36 -7.05
C ALA A 68 10.24 11.68 -8.32
N GLN A 69 10.32 10.35 -8.35
CA GLN A 69 10.80 9.57 -9.50
C GLN A 69 9.68 8.95 -10.34
N LEU A 70 8.41 9.23 -10.00
CA LEU A 70 7.28 8.80 -10.81
C LEU A 70 7.33 9.46 -12.19
N PRO A 71 6.82 8.81 -13.25
CA PRO A 71 6.90 9.32 -14.61
C PRO A 71 5.91 10.47 -14.89
N TRP A 72 5.20 10.94 -13.87
CA TRP A 72 4.29 12.07 -13.92
C TRP A 72 4.52 13.01 -12.74
N MET A 73 4.06 14.25 -12.88
CA MET A 73 4.02 15.19 -11.77
C MET A 73 2.96 14.74 -10.77
N THR A 74 3.38 14.48 -9.53
CA THR A 74 2.48 14.05 -8.46
C THR A 74 2.08 15.25 -7.62
N SER A 75 0.78 15.47 -7.44
CA SER A 75 0.24 16.47 -6.51
C SER A 75 -0.28 15.80 -5.23
N GLU A 76 -0.40 16.57 -4.14
CA GLU A 76 -0.99 16.06 -2.89
C GLU A 76 -2.43 15.59 -3.09
N ALA A 77 -3.22 16.28 -3.93
CA ALA A 77 -4.58 15.88 -4.26
C ALA A 77 -4.64 14.48 -4.90
N MET A 78 -3.75 14.19 -5.86
CA MET A 78 -3.66 12.86 -6.49
C MET A 78 -3.32 11.78 -5.47
N ILE A 79 -2.43 12.09 -4.51
CA ILE A 79 -2.08 11.17 -3.43
C ILE A 79 -3.33 10.88 -2.60
N GLN A 80 -4.00 11.91 -2.08
CA GLN A 80 -5.18 11.74 -1.23
C GLN A 80 -6.32 10.98 -1.93
N GLU A 81 -6.64 11.31 -3.18
CA GLU A 81 -7.65 10.60 -3.96
C GLU A 81 -7.29 9.11 -4.14
N SER A 82 -6.03 8.80 -4.44
CA SER A 82 -5.57 7.42 -4.60
C SER A 82 -5.61 6.65 -3.28
N LEU A 83 -5.32 7.31 -2.15
CA LEU A 83 -5.41 6.70 -0.83
C LEU A 83 -6.85 6.41 -0.43
N GLN A 84 -7.78 7.31 -0.74
CA GLN A 84 -9.21 7.08 -0.53
C GLN A 84 -9.69 5.88 -1.33
N LEU A 85 -9.28 5.76 -2.60
CA LEU A 85 -9.59 4.58 -3.41
C LEU A 85 -9.03 3.28 -2.79
N LEU A 86 -7.81 3.30 -2.25
CA LEU A 86 -7.26 2.15 -1.53
C LEU A 86 -8.08 1.78 -0.30
N ASP A 87 -8.53 2.76 0.47
CA ASP A 87 -9.33 2.55 1.66
C ASP A 87 -10.72 1.99 1.31
N ASP A 88 -11.37 2.51 0.27
CA ASP A 88 -12.64 2.00 -0.25
C ASP A 88 -12.52 0.55 -0.75
N ILE A 89 -11.42 0.22 -1.44
CA ILE A 89 -11.12 -1.14 -1.87
C ILE A 89 -10.92 -2.05 -0.66
N SER A 90 -10.12 -1.62 0.33
CA SER A 90 -9.87 -2.38 1.56
C SER A 90 -11.17 -2.69 2.31
N GLU A 91 -12.05 -1.69 2.44
CA GLU A 91 -13.35 -1.84 3.09
C GLU A 91 -14.27 -2.79 2.32
N LYS A 92 -14.33 -2.70 0.98
CA LYS A 92 -15.09 -3.63 0.15
C LYS A 92 -14.59 -5.07 0.28
N LEU A 93 -13.27 -5.28 0.30
CA LEU A 93 -12.68 -6.61 0.48
C LEU A 93 -13.06 -7.21 1.84
N LYS A 94 -13.00 -6.44 2.93
CA LYS A 94 -13.45 -6.89 4.26
C LYS A 94 -14.92 -7.30 4.28
N ARG A 95 -15.77 -6.61 3.51
CA ARG A 95 -17.20 -6.97 3.40
C ARG A 95 -17.38 -8.28 2.63
N PHE A 96 -16.60 -8.51 1.57
CA PHE A 96 -16.62 -9.79 0.85
C PHE A 96 -16.14 -10.95 1.73
N ASP A 97 -15.09 -10.75 2.52
CA ASP A 97 -14.62 -11.78 3.46
C ASP A 97 -15.73 -12.17 4.46
N LYS A 98 -16.44 -11.18 5.02
CA LYS A 98 -17.59 -11.43 5.93
C LYS A 98 -18.74 -12.16 5.26
N LEU A 99 -19.05 -11.84 4.00
CA LEU A 99 -20.09 -12.54 3.25
C LEU A 99 -19.71 -14.02 3.04
N GLN A 100 -18.46 -14.28 2.63
CA GLN A 100 -17.97 -15.65 2.46
C GLN A 100 -17.95 -16.45 3.77
N GLU A 101 -17.62 -15.82 4.91
CA GLU A 101 -17.71 -16.46 6.22
C GLU A 101 -19.16 -16.80 6.60
N SER A 102 -20.11 -15.90 6.32
CA SER A 102 -21.53 -16.15 6.57
C SER A 102 -22.13 -17.26 5.70
N GLU A 103 -21.71 -17.37 4.43
CA GLU A 103 -22.12 -18.45 3.53
C GLU A 103 -21.54 -19.81 3.95
N LYS A 104 -20.27 -19.85 4.42
CA LYS A 104 -19.67 -21.07 4.97
C LYS A 104 -20.34 -21.56 6.24
N LEU A 105 -20.84 -20.64 7.08
CA LEU A 105 -21.60 -20.98 8.29
C LEU A 105 -23.01 -21.49 7.96
N GLN A 106 -23.60 -21.10 6.83
CA GLN A 106 -24.94 -21.56 6.40
C GLN A 106 -24.92 -22.92 5.68
N GLY A 107 -23.80 -23.33 5.08
CA GLY A 107 -23.66 -24.62 4.39
C GLY A 107 -23.34 -25.83 5.28
N GLY A 108 -23.41 -25.68 6.61
CA GLY A 108 -22.93 -26.68 7.58
C GLY A 108 -23.96 -27.67 8.12
N ASP A 109 -25.27 -27.43 8.00
CA ASP A 109 -26.32 -28.29 8.55
C ASP A 109 -27.38 -28.60 7.48
N SER A 110 -27.04 -29.46 6.52
CA SER A 110 -28.02 -30.05 5.59
C SER A 110 -27.53 -31.41 5.10
N HIS A 111 -27.20 -32.30 6.02
CA HIS A 111 -27.23 -33.73 5.73
C HIS A 111 -27.96 -34.44 6.88
N GLU A 112 -29.23 -34.72 6.60
CA GLU A 112 -30.03 -35.77 7.24
C GLU A 112 -29.32 -37.13 7.20
#